data_AF-A0A5M8PSF6-F1
#
_entry.id   AF-A0A5M8PSF6-F1
#
_cell.length_a   1.000
_cell.length_b   1.000
_cell.length_c   1.000
_cell.angle_alpha   90.00
_cell.angle_beta   90.00
_cell.angle_gamma   90.00
#
_symmetry.space_group_name_H-M   'P 1'
#
loop_
_entity.id
_entity.type
_entity.pdbx_description
1 polymer ?
#
loop_
_entity_poly.entity_id
_entity_poly.type
_entity_poly.pdbx_seq_one_letter_code
_entity_poly.pdbx_strand_id
1 'polypeptide(L)'
;MAFQHKEEHYTSPTTGSSSVNCSDDEADQLWTECLDLNPAPKRILSEATNYDLGRMKKTWESFCQQVLAKKDDSYIDPMGSLRELNPRKLMTFFSWYCKRYSARRLNTYDAKWRRLRQLYYNEFREKVDEKISTAVNNYIRGELKERYLLVPGNRAKPTIGPAGLNAALCYHWRYDTEVFAHERQRVQLATILLLIAYTTSRPGALVVSGHEGIRTSATAHTQTLTYRNVALYLLRTPVGQADLLVLELTLMWMKGKRHRSEPTSFSVYEQDDNLIMCPVLHFLALAFTDQAFLNPHLTPANLRKVSVPAHQGKVKIPWKESMLDTPVFRAIEENGAGCRASDAKPIQYEDLRSHFKRLGERAGSEFSFLLHPPFRGHRY
;
A
#
# COMPACT_ATOMS: atom_id res chain seq x y z
N MET A 1 26.25 60.02 12.48
CA MET A 1 25.06 60.00 13.37
C MET A 1 24.83 58.57 13.78
N ALA A 2 25.15 58.27 15.03
CA ALA A 2 24.87 56.99 15.67
C ALA A 2 23.38 56.90 16.02
N PHE A 3 22.78 55.73 15.84
CA PHE A 3 21.50 55.38 16.45
C PHE A 3 21.68 54.15 17.32
N GLN A 4 21.40 54.36 18.61
CA GLN A 4 21.44 53.38 19.70
C GLN A 4 20.43 52.26 19.46
N HIS A 5 20.88 51.01 19.59
CA HIS A 5 20.00 49.87 19.77
C HIS A 5 19.38 49.93 21.17
N LYS A 6 18.04 50.05 21.23
CA LYS A 6 17.26 49.67 22.42
C LYS A 6 17.24 48.14 22.48
N GLU A 7 17.76 47.59 23.57
CA GLU A 7 17.45 46.22 23.98
C GLU A 7 16.02 46.18 24.50
N GLU A 8 15.10 45.61 23.72
CA GLU A 8 13.82 45.15 24.23
C GLU A 8 14.06 43.81 24.95
N HIS A 9 13.91 43.82 26.27
CA HIS A 9 13.88 42.62 27.09
C HIS A 9 12.71 41.73 26.63
N TYR A 10 13.04 40.69 25.86
CA TYR A 10 12.13 39.59 25.61
C TYR A 10 12.04 38.76 26.90
N THR A 11 10.96 38.96 27.65
CA THR A 11 10.60 38.09 28.76
C THR A 11 10.27 36.71 28.20
N SER A 12 11.13 35.74 28.51
CA SER A 12 10.87 34.32 28.28
C SER A 12 9.51 33.95 28.90
N PRO A 13 8.65 33.20 28.20
CA PRO A 13 7.44 32.69 28.83
C PRO A 13 7.87 31.76 29.96
N THR A 14 7.38 32.04 31.17
CA THR A 14 7.54 31.21 32.35
C THR A 14 6.89 29.86 32.05
N THR A 15 7.67 28.92 31.50
CA THR A 15 7.30 27.51 31.49
C THR A 15 7.34 27.07 32.95
N GLY A 16 6.17 27.00 33.58
CA GLY A 16 5.97 26.20 34.77
C GLY A 16 6.26 24.75 34.41
N SER A 17 7.54 24.37 34.45
CA SER A 17 7.96 22.99 34.47
C SER A 17 7.62 22.44 35.85
N SER A 18 6.36 22.09 36.06
CA SER A 18 6.01 21.09 37.06
C SER A 18 6.62 19.77 36.57
N SER A 19 7.88 19.52 36.92
CA SER A 19 8.41 18.16 36.86
C SER A 19 7.61 17.37 37.90
N VAL A 20 6.57 16.68 37.44
CA VAL A 20 5.90 15.67 38.26
C VAL A 20 6.95 14.59 38.47
N ASN A 21 7.64 14.65 39.60
CA ASN A 21 8.55 13.61 40.01
C ASN A 21 7.70 12.42 40.45
N CYS A 22 7.79 11.32 39.71
CA CYS A 22 7.26 10.03 40.12
C CYS A 22 7.86 9.69 41.49
N SER A 23 7.03 9.40 42.50
CA SER A 23 7.54 9.00 43.81
C SER A 23 8.14 7.58 43.75
N ASP A 24 9.02 7.24 44.69
CA ASP A 24 9.59 5.88 44.76
C ASP A 24 8.49 4.82 44.91
N ASP A 25 7.44 5.11 45.68
CA ASP A 25 6.26 4.24 45.82
C ASP A 25 5.47 4.08 44.51
N GLU A 26 5.34 5.15 43.72
CA GLU A 26 4.67 5.15 42.42
C GLU A 26 5.50 4.39 41.38
N ALA A 27 6.84 4.51 41.44
CA ALA A 27 7.76 3.73 40.63
C ALA A 27 7.74 2.23 40.98
N ASP A 28 7.71 1.88 42.27
CA ASP A 28 7.63 0.49 42.75
C ASP A 28 6.26 -0.13 42.44
N GLN A 29 5.18 0.66 42.52
CA GLN A 29 3.86 0.22 42.11
C GLN A 29 3.81 -0.02 40.59
N LEU A 30 4.32 0.90 39.77
CA LEU A 30 4.42 0.73 38.31
C LEU A 30 5.30 -0.48 37.93
N TRP A 31 6.38 -0.70 38.66
CA TRP A 31 7.26 -1.87 38.49
C TRP A 31 6.53 -3.18 38.83
N THR A 32 5.73 -3.18 39.89
CA THR A 32 4.95 -4.36 40.34
C THR A 32 3.72 -4.62 39.46
N GLU A 33 3.09 -3.57 38.93
CA GLU A 33 1.96 -3.66 37.99
C GLU A 33 2.39 -4.14 36.59
N CYS A 34 3.66 -3.92 36.22
CA CYS A 34 4.25 -4.54 35.05
C CYS A 34 4.40 -6.05 35.31
N LEU A 35 3.39 -6.83 34.90
CA LEU A 35 3.42 -8.29 34.92
C LEU A 35 4.79 -8.81 34.48
N ASP A 36 5.38 -9.74 35.24
CA ASP A 36 6.51 -10.54 34.78
C ASP A 36 6.11 -11.14 33.42
N LEU A 37 6.64 -10.57 32.34
CA LEU A 37 6.26 -10.92 30.97
C LEU A 37 6.93 -12.24 30.60
N ASN A 38 6.53 -13.32 31.27
CA ASN A 38 6.96 -14.67 30.98
C ASN A 38 5.75 -15.59 30.75
N PRO A 39 5.49 -16.00 29.49
CA PRO A 39 6.27 -15.66 28.31
C PRO A 39 6.03 -14.23 27.81
N ALA A 40 7.04 -13.68 27.14
CA ALA A 40 6.96 -12.37 26.50
C ALA A 40 5.71 -12.26 25.61
N PRO A 41 5.04 -11.10 25.57
CA PRO A 41 3.78 -10.93 24.85
C PRO A 41 3.95 -11.27 23.38
N LYS A 42 2.99 -12.02 22.84
CA LYS A 42 3.02 -12.45 21.44
C LYS A 42 2.96 -11.23 20.54
N ARG A 43 3.94 -11.09 19.64
CA ARG A 43 3.90 -10.08 18.60
C ARG A 43 2.61 -10.21 17.79
N ILE A 44 1.78 -9.17 17.79
CA ILE A 44 0.61 -9.09 16.92
C ILE A 44 1.09 -9.03 15.46
N LEU A 45 0.80 -10.09 14.72
CA LEU A 45 1.14 -10.22 13.32
C LEU A 45 0.00 -9.71 12.45
N SER A 46 0.33 -9.05 11.33
CA SER A 46 -0.68 -8.72 10.34
C SER A 46 -1.25 -9.98 9.70
N GLU A 47 -2.49 -9.93 9.23
CA GLU A 47 -3.16 -11.05 8.56
C GLU A 47 -2.34 -11.59 7.38
N ALA A 48 -1.79 -10.71 6.54
CA ALA A 48 -0.91 -11.11 5.45
C ALA A 48 0.33 -11.88 5.93
N THR A 49 0.86 -11.53 7.11
CA THR A 49 1.98 -12.25 7.71
C THR A 49 1.54 -13.63 8.21
N ASN A 50 0.37 -13.74 8.86
CA ASN A 50 -0.19 -15.03 9.27
C ASN A 50 -0.45 -15.94 8.07
N TYR A 51 -0.97 -15.39 6.98
CA TYR A 51 -1.17 -16.10 5.72
C TYR A 51 0.15 -16.64 5.14
N ASP A 52 1.19 -15.79 5.08
CA ASP A 52 2.52 -16.19 4.62
C ASP A 52 3.13 -17.29 5.49
N LEU A 53 2.95 -17.21 6.81
CA LEU A 53 3.39 -18.25 7.75
C LEU A 53 2.64 -19.56 7.55
N GLY A 54 1.31 -19.50 7.34
CA GLY A 54 0.50 -20.69 7.01
C GLY A 54 0.96 -21.36 5.71
N ARG A 55 1.29 -20.58 4.67
CA ARG A 55 1.88 -21.11 3.43
C ARG A 55 3.26 -21.74 3.68
N MET A 56 4.08 -21.14 4.54
CA MET A 56 5.38 -21.70 4.91
C MET A 56 5.22 -23.04 5.63
N LYS A 57 4.30 -23.10 6.59
CA LYS A 57 3.96 -24.31 7.34
C LYS A 57 3.56 -25.45 6.39
N LYS A 58 2.62 -25.20 5.47
CA LYS A 58 2.23 -26.18 4.43
C LYS A 58 3.38 -26.63 3.54
N THR A 59 4.29 -25.71 3.21
CA THR A 59 5.50 -26.02 2.42
C THR A 59 6.43 -26.95 3.21
N TRP A 60 6.60 -26.70 4.51
CA TRP A 60 7.40 -27.52 5.40
C TRP A 60 6.77 -28.91 5.62
N GLU A 61 5.46 -28.98 5.85
CA GLU A 61 4.71 -30.25 5.94
C GLU A 61 4.89 -31.09 4.68
N SER A 62 4.80 -30.47 3.49
CA SER A 62 5.04 -31.14 2.21
C SER A 62 6.47 -31.69 2.11
N PHE A 63 7.46 -30.96 2.60
CA PHE A 63 8.85 -31.43 2.65
C PHE A 63 9.01 -32.63 3.58
N CYS A 64 8.46 -32.56 4.79
CA CYS A 64 8.51 -33.67 5.75
C CYS A 64 7.93 -34.94 5.14
N GLN A 65 6.78 -34.87 4.49
CA GLN A 65 6.13 -36.05 3.90
C GLN A 65 6.80 -36.56 2.62
N GLN A 66 7.30 -35.67 1.76
CA GLN A 66 7.87 -36.08 0.48
C GLN A 66 9.34 -36.50 0.56
N VAL A 67 10.06 -36.05 1.59
CA VAL A 67 11.51 -36.25 1.69
C VAL A 67 11.90 -36.99 2.97
N LEU A 68 11.45 -36.53 4.13
CA LEU A 68 11.86 -37.14 5.40
C LEU A 68 11.16 -38.48 5.65
N ALA A 69 9.83 -38.51 5.50
CA ALA A 69 9.03 -39.73 5.73
C ALA A 69 9.42 -40.87 4.79
N LYS A 70 9.75 -40.56 3.53
CA LYS A 70 10.22 -41.57 2.56
C LYS A 70 11.61 -42.13 2.87
N LYS A 71 12.41 -41.40 3.64
CA LYS A 71 13.75 -41.84 4.02
C LYS A 71 13.69 -42.74 5.27
N ASP A 72 12.82 -42.40 6.20
CA ASP A 72 12.72 -43.08 7.50
C ASP A 72 11.56 -44.10 7.54
N ASP A 73 10.92 -44.37 6.39
CA ASP A 73 9.76 -45.26 6.17
C ASP A 73 8.67 -45.15 7.25
N SER A 74 8.44 -43.92 7.70
CA SER A 74 7.56 -43.62 8.83
C SER A 74 6.98 -42.22 8.74
N TYR A 75 5.85 -42.00 9.41
CA TYR A 75 5.25 -40.68 9.49
C TYR A 75 6.16 -39.72 10.27
N ILE A 76 6.44 -38.56 9.69
CA ILE A 76 7.20 -37.50 10.34
C ILE A 76 6.24 -36.43 10.82
N ASP A 77 6.21 -36.16 12.14
CA ASP A 77 5.55 -34.98 12.68
C ASP A 77 6.27 -33.71 12.17
N PRO A 78 5.61 -32.86 11.36
CA PRO A 78 6.25 -31.70 10.79
C PRO A 78 6.70 -30.67 11.83
N MET A 79 5.96 -30.50 12.93
CA MET A 79 6.30 -29.50 13.96
C MET A 79 7.40 -30.02 14.89
N GLY A 80 7.38 -31.29 15.30
CA GLY A 80 8.52 -31.93 15.97
C GLY A 80 9.79 -31.87 15.11
N SER A 81 9.68 -32.17 13.81
CA SER A 81 10.82 -32.03 12.90
C SER A 81 11.30 -30.57 12.75
N LEU A 82 10.43 -29.58 12.91
CA LEU A 82 10.79 -28.16 12.92
C LEU A 82 11.41 -27.75 14.27
N ARG A 83 11.07 -28.39 15.38
CA ARG A 83 11.71 -28.19 16.68
C ARG A 83 13.15 -28.69 16.65
N GLU A 84 13.37 -29.87 16.08
CA GLU A 84 14.68 -30.50 15.94
C GLU A 84 15.43 -30.07 14.66
N LEU A 85 15.51 -28.76 14.42
CA LEU A 85 16.21 -28.24 13.25
C LEU A 85 17.71 -28.50 13.34
N ASN A 86 18.29 -28.90 12.22
CA ASN A 86 19.73 -28.97 12.04
C ASN A 86 20.12 -28.54 10.63
N PRO A 87 21.40 -28.19 10.38
CA PRO A 87 21.84 -27.69 9.09
C PRO A 87 21.52 -28.66 7.95
N ARG A 88 21.72 -29.97 8.14
CA ARG A 88 21.47 -30.98 7.11
C ARG A 88 20.00 -31.02 6.67
N LYS A 89 19.05 -30.98 7.62
CA LYS A 89 17.60 -30.92 7.32
C LYS A 89 17.27 -29.67 6.50
N LEU A 90 17.79 -28.50 6.90
CA LEU A 90 17.54 -27.22 6.21
C LEU A 90 18.16 -27.15 4.81
N MET A 91 19.40 -27.62 4.65
CA MET A 91 20.07 -27.72 3.36
C MET A 91 19.28 -28.63 2.41
N THR A 92 18.79 -29.76 2.92
CA THR A 92 17.93 -30.68 2.18
C THR A 92 16.61 -30.03 1.79
N PHE A 93 15.96 -29.31 2.71
CA PHE A 93 14.75 -28.54 2.44
C PHE A 93 14.93 -27.55 1.28
N PHE A 94 16.01 -26.74 1.30
CA PHE A 94 16.26 -25.77 0.24
C PHE A 94 16.62 -26.42 -1.10
N SER A 95 17.38 -27.52 -1.09
CA SER A 95 17.63 -28.33 -2.29
C SER A 95 16.36 -28.93 -2.87
N TRP A 96 15.50 -29.52 -2.04
CA TRP A 96 14.20 -30.03 -2.46
C TRP A 96 13.33 -28.91 -3.03
N TYR A 97 13.30 -27.75 -2.37
CA TYR A 97 12.56 -26.59 -2.84
C TYR A 97 13.04 -26.10 -4.22
N CYS A 98 14.36 -26.04 -4.44
CA CYS A 98 14.94 -25.74 -5.76
C CYS A 98 14.43 -26.70 -6.84
N LYS A 99 14.50 -28.00 -6.58
CA LYS A 99 14.08 -29.02 -7.56
C LYS A 99 12.58 -28.98 -7.83
N ARG A 100 11.77 -28.79 -6.78
CA ARG A 100 10.31 -28.89 -6.85
C ARG A 100 9.63 -27.70 -7.53
N TYR A 101 10.18 -26.50 -7.37
CA TYR A 101 9.57 -25.25 -7.84
C TYR A 101 10.41 -24.50 -8.88
N SER A 102 11.61 -25.00 -9.21
CA SER A 102 12.51 -24.45 -10.23
C SER A 102 12.77 -22.94 -10.10
N ALA A 103 12.76 -22.40 -8.88
CA ALA A 103 12.96 -20.97 -8.63
C ALA A 103 14.44 -20.59 -8.81
N ARG A 104 14.77 -19.81 -9.84
CA ARG A 104 16.18 -19.49 -10.18
C ARG A 104 16.75 -18.22 -9.52
N ARG A 105 16.06 -17.64 -8.55
CA ARG A 105 16.47 -16.36 -7.91
C ARG A 105 16.95 -16.58 -6.49
N LEU A 106 18.16 -16.11 -6.18
CA LEU A 106 18.75 -16.26 -4.85
C LEU A 106 17.90 -15.60 -3.74
N ASN A 107 17.36 -14.40 -4.02
CA ASN A 107 16.53 -13.64 -3.07
C ASN A 107 15.27 -14.40 -2.62
N THR A 108 14.77 -15.33 -3.44
CA THR A 108 13.66 -16.21 -3.07
C THR A 108 14.03 -17.04 -1.86
N TYR A 109 15.24 -17.60 -1.83
CA TYR A 109 15.73 -18.46 -0.76
C TYR A 109 16.03 -17.66 0.51
N ASP A 110 16.64 -16.48 0.40
CA ASP A 110 16.78 -15.59 1.55
C ASP A 110 15.40 -15.23 2.15
N ALA A 111 14.40 -14.97 1.31
CA ALA A 111 13.04 -14.68 1.77
C ALA A 111 12.38 -15.90 2.43
N LYS A 112 12.52 -17.09 1.84
CA LYS A 112 12.03 -18.35 2.42
C LYS A 112 12.71 -18.64 3.75
N TRP A 113 14.02 -18.43 3.86
CA TRP A 113 14.77 -18.61 5.10
C TRP A 113 14.30 -17.66 6.20
N ARG A 114 14.11 -16.37 5.88
CA ARG A 114 13.52 -15.41 6.82
C ARG A 114 12.13 -15.85 7.29
N ARG A 115 11.29 -16.35 6.39
CA ARG A 115 9.94 -16.83 6.75
C ARG A 115 9.97 -18.09 7.60
N LEU A 116 10.86 -19.03 7.32
CA LEU A 116 11.01 -20.26 8.12
C LEU A 116 11.49 -19.94 9.55
N ARG A 117 12.47 -19.04 9.70
CA ARG A 117 12.88 -18.55 11.03
C ARG A 117 11.75 -17.83 11.77
N GLN A 118 10.95 -17.06 11.06
CA GLN A 118 9.78 -16.39 11.64
C GLN A 118 8.72 -17.40 12.09
N LEU A 119 8.49 -18.48 11.32
CA LEU A 119 7.62 -19.58 11.72
C LEU A 119 8.15 -20.24 12.99
N TYR A 120 9.43 -20.63 13.02
CA TYR A 120 10.08 -21.24 14.18
C TYR A 120 9.89 -20.39 15.45
N TYR A 121 10.20 -19.09 15.37
CA TYR A 121 10.01 -18.18 16.50
C TYR A 121 8.54 -18.03 16.92
N ASN A 122 7.61 -18.06 15.96
CA ASN A 122 6.18 -17.92 16.26
C ASN A 122 5.61 -19.13 17.02
N GLU A 123 6.05 -20.33 16.66
CA GLU A 123 5.63 -21.59 17.28
C GLU A 123 6.32 -21.82 18.62
N PHE A 124 7.62 -21.53 18.71
CA PHE A 124 8.45 -21.98 19.82
C PHE A 124 8.97 -20.88 20.75
N ARG A 125 8.79 -19.60 20.40
CA ARG A 125 9.33 -18.43 21.14
C ARG A 125 10.85 -18.38 21.29
N GLU A 126 11.55 -19.25 20.58
CA GLU A 126 13.01 -19.31 20.54
C GLU A 126 13.54 -18.85 19.19
N LYS A 127 14.75 -18.29 19.19
CA LYS A 127 15.48 -18.04 17.94
C LYS A 127 16.15 -19.33 17.50
N VAL A 128 16.21 -19.55 16.18
CA VAL A 128 17.07 -20.61 15.64
C VAL A 128 18.53 -20.29 16.01
N ASP A 129 19.26 -21.32 16.44
CA ASP A 129 20.66 -21.22 16.81
C ASP A 129 21.51 -20.52 15.73
N GLU A 130 22.44 -19.67 16.17
CA GLU A 130 23.21 -18.81 15.27
C GLU A 130 24.20 -19.61 14.39
N LYS A 131 24.72 -20.74 14.90
CA LYS A 131 25.59 -21.62 14.10
C LYS A 131 24.77 -22.28 12.98
N ILE A 132 23.55 -22.72 13.28
CA ILE A 132 22.61 -23.24 12.26
C ILE A 132 22.31 -22.14 11.23
N SER A 133 22.00 -20.92 11.71
CA SER A 133 21.70 -19.77 10.85
C SER A 133 22.85 -19.45 9.90
N THR A 134 24.08 -19.40 10.41
CA THR A 134 25.29 -19.14 9.63
C THR A 134 25.53 -20.24 8.59
N ALA A 135 25.45 -21.52 8.99
CA ALA A 135 25.63 -22.64 8.07
C ALA A 135 24.62 -22.61 6.91
N VAL A 136 23.36 -22.30 7.20
CA VAL A 136 22.29 -22.22 6.19
C VAL A 136 22.46 -21.02 5.27
N ASN A 137 22.86 -19.87 5.80
CA ASN A 137 23.15 -18.69 4.98
C ASN A 137 24.32 -18.95 4.02
N ASN A 138 25.41 -19.56 4.51
CA ASN A 138 26.57 -19.93 3.70
C ASN A 138 26.18 -20.94 2.61
N TYR A 139 25.39 -21.95 2.96
CA TYR A 139 24.88 -22.91 1.99
C TYR A 139 24.01 -22.26 0.91
N ILE A 140 23.04 -21.40 1.28
CA ILE A 140 22.16 -20.73 0.32
C ILE A 140 22.97 -19.86 -0.65
N ARG A 141 23.95 -19.11 -0.14
CA ARG A 141 24.72 -18.11 -0.92
C ARG A 141 25.91 -18.69 -1.66
N GLY A 142 26.43 -19.84 -1.24
CA GLY A 142 27.51 -20.59 -1.87
C GLY A 142 26.97 -21.80 -2.63
N GLU A 143 27.00 -22.97 -2.00
CA GLU A 143 26.71 -24.26 -2.64
C GLU A 143 25.37 -24.32 -3.40
N LEU A 144 24.27 -23.86 -2.78
CA LEU A 144 22.96 -23.90 -3.42
C LEU A 144 22.90 -22.97 -4.63
N LYS A 145 23.52 -21.79 -4.52
CA LYS A 145 23.63 -20.82 -5.60
C LYS A 145 24.40 -21.39 -6.78
N GLU A 146 25.56 -22.00 -6.53
CA GLU A 146 26.40 -22.59 -7.58
C GLU A 146 25.72 -23.82 -8.20
N ARG A 147 25.25 -24.75 -7.37
CA ARG A 147 24.63 -26.01 -7.81
C ARG A 147 23.40 -25.81 -8.68
N TYR A 148 22.58 -24.80 -8.39
CA TYR A 148 21.34 -24.52 -9.12
C TYR A 148 21.41 -23.28 -10.01
N LEU A 149 22.60 -22.70 -10.19
CA LEU A 149 22.86 -21.50 -10.99
C LEU A 149 21.90 -20.35 -10.62
N LEU A 150 21.76 -20.08 -9.33
CA LEU A 150 20.84 -19.07 -8.83
C LEU A 150 21.38 -17.67 -9.12
N VAL A 151 20.54 -16.85 -9.75
CA VAL A 151 20.90 -15.49 -10.11
C VAL A 151 20.60 -14.55 -8.93
N PRO A 152 21.59 -13.76 -8.46
CA PRO A 152 21.37 -12.74 -7.45
C PRO A 152 20.52 -11.57 -8.00
N GLY A 153 19.95 -10.79 -7.10
CA GLY A 153 19.19 -9.60 -7.46
C GLY A 153 17.74 -9.88 -7.88
N ASN A 154 16.95 -8.81 -7.84
CA ASN A 154 15.56 -8.86 -8.28
C ASN A 154 15.51 -8.82 -9.82
N ARG A 155 14.47 -9.43 -10.40
CA ARG A 155 14.13 -9.13 -11.81
C ARG A 155 13.94 -7.61 -11.91
N ALA A 156 14.65 -6.98 -12.84
CA ALA A 156 14.39 -5.58 -13.18
C ALA A 156 12.89 -5.46 -13.49
N LYS A 157 12.19 -4.65 -12.71
CA LYS A 157 10.82 -4.30 -13.01
C LYS A 157 10.93 -3.06 -13.88
N PRO A 158 10.64 -3.12 -15.19
CA PRO A 158 10.61 -1.92 -15.98
C PRO A 158 9.59 -0.97 -15.36
N THR A 159 9.98 0.28 -15.30
CA THR A 159 9.25 1.36 -14.65
C THR A 159 8.71 2.24 -15.76
N ILE A 160 7.42 2.58 -15.70
CA ILE A 160 6.80 3.44 -16.70
C ILE A 160 7.17 4.90 -16.36
N GLY A 161 8.01 5.56 -17.16
CA GLY A 161 8.28 6.99 -16.97
C GLY A 161 7.06 7.87 -17.32
N PRO A 162 7.12 9.18 -17.08
CA PRO A 162 6.03 10.11 -17.41
C PRO A 162 5.56 10.01 -18.88
N ALA A 163 6.48 9.87 -19.83
CA ALA A 163 6.15 9.69 -21.25
C ALA A 163 5.39 8.38 -21.51
N GLY A 164 5.78 7.30 -20.84
CA GLY A 164 5.07 6.02 -20.93
C GLY A 164 3.69 6.07 -20.26
N LEU A 165 3.56 6.80 -19.15
CA LEU A 165 2.26 7.02 -18.51
C LEU A 165 1.32 7.79 -19.45
N ASN A 166 1.82 8.85 -20.06
CA ASN A 166 1.07 9.62 -21.06
C ASN A 166 0.67 8.73 -22.25
N ALA A 167 1.59 7.93 -22.80
CA ALA A 167 1.29 7.00 -23.88
C ALA A 167 0.21 5.96 -23.50
N ALA A 168 0.30 5.39 -22.30
CA ALA A 168 -0.68 4.44 -21.79
C ALA A 168 -2.07 5.08 -21.62
N LEU A 169 -2.13 6.31 -21.09
CA LEU A 169 -3.39 7.04 -20.95
C LEU A 169 -3.96 7.47 -22.32
N CYS A 170 -3.11 7.92 -23.24
CA CYS A 170 -3.52 8.18 -24.62
C CYS A 170 -4.13 6.93 -25.28
N TYR A 171 -3.52 5.76 -25.09
CA TYR A 171 -4.08 4.50 -25.57
C TYR A 171 -5.43 4.20 -24.91
N HIS A 172 -5.50 4.25 -23.58
CA HIS A 172 -6.71 4.00 -22.80
C HIS A 172 -7.92 4.86 -23.24
N TRP A 173 -7.67 6.12 -23.56
CA TRP A 173 -8.71 7.06 -23.98
C TRP A 173 -9.04 6.99 -25.46
N ARG A 174 -8.04 6.84 -26.34
CA ARG A 174 -8.22 7.01 -27.79
C ARG A 174 -8.31 5.71 -28.56
N TYR A 175 -7.60 4.67 -28.14
CA TYR A 175 -7.36 3.48 -28.94
C TYR A 175 -7.87 2.18 -28.29
N ASP A 176 -8.07 2.14 -26.98
CA ASP A 176 -8.55 0.92 -26.30
C ASP A 176 -9.99 0.61 -26.70
N THR A 177 -10.16 -0.46 -27.47
CA THR A 177 -11.44 -0.98 -27.96
C THR A 177 -12.19 -1.80 -26.92
N GLU A 178 -11.78 -1.76 -25.65
CA GLU A 178 -12.50 -2.45 -24.59
C GLU A 178 -13.91 -1.90 -24.41
N VAL A 179 -14.86 -2.82 -24.33
CA VAL A 179 -16.22 -2.55 -23.90
C VAL A 179 -16.27 -2.66 -22.38
N PHE A 180 -16.37 -1.53 -21.70
CA PHE A 180 -16.61 -1.51 -20.27
C PHE A 180 -18.08 -1.78 -20.00
N ALA A 181 -18.37 -2.57 -18.95
CA ALA A 181 -19.74 -2.78 -18.48
C ALA A 181 -20.42 -1.44 -18.14
N HIS A 182 -19.64 -0.47 -17.61
CA HIS A 182 -20.07 0.90 -17.43
C HIS A 182 -18.90 1.87 -17.65
N GLU A 183 -19.07 2.91 -18.46
CA GLU A 183 -17.99 3.83 -18.88
C GLU A 183 -17.32 4.60 -17.73
N ARG A 184 -17.97 4.71 -16.56
CA ARG A 184 -17.30 5.11 -15.31
C ARG A 184 -15.99 4.35 -15.06
N GLN A 185 -15.93 3.06 -15.38
CA GLN A 185 -14.72 2.25 -15.19
C GLN A 185 -13.54 2.85 -15.95
N ARG A 186 -13.74 3.31 -17.19
CA ARG A 186 -12.69 3.97 -17.99
C ARG A 186 -12.13 5.17 -17.22
N VAL A 187 -12.98 6.03 -16.69
CA VAL A 187 -12.56 7.20 -15.89
C VAL A 187 -11.81 6.76 -14.63
N GLN A 188 -12.36 5.82 -13.84
CA GLN A 188 -11.74 5.35 -12.60
C GLN A 188 -10.34 4.77 -12.82
N LEU A 189 -10.16 3.97 -13.88
CA LEU A 189 -8.88 3.36 -14.22
C LEU A 189 -7.82 4.44 -14.53
N ALA A 190 -8.17 5.45 -15.32
CA ALA A 190 -7.28 6.58 -15.60
C ALA A 190 -6.94 7.38 -14.34
N THR A 191 -7.95 7.72 -13.52
CA THR A 191 -7.74 8.43 -12.25
C THR A 191 -6.82 7.65 -11.32
N ILE A 192 -7.05 6.35 -11.13
CA ILE A 192 -6.23 5.49 -10.25
C ILE A 192 -4.77 5.46 -10.75
N LEU A 193 -4.57 5.30 -12.06
CA LEU A 193 -3.23 5.25 -12.65
C LEU A 193 -2.47 6.57 -12.40
N LEU A 194 -3.13 7.71 -12.61
CA LEU A 194 -2.57 9.03 -12.31
C LEU A 194 -2.25 9.17 -10.82
N LEU A 195 -3.18 8.84 -9.92
CA LEU A 195 -2.94 8.98 -8.47
C LEU A 195 -1.79 8.09 -7.98
N ILE A 196 -1.65 6.86 -8.49
CA ILE A 196 -0.51 5.99 -8.19
C ILE A 196 0.80 6.64 -8.66
N ALA A 197 0.79 7.26 -9.84
CA ALA A 197 1.96 7.94 -10.38
C ALA A 197 2.35 9.15 -9.52
N TYR A 198 1.42 10.08 -9.27
CA TYR A 198 1.69 11.30 -8.49
C TYR A 198 2.08 11.02 -7.04
N THR A 199 1.45 10.04 -6.39
CA THR A 199 1.71 9.75 -4.97
C THR A 199 2.84 8.74 -4.76
N THR A 200 3.30 8.08 -5.83
CA THR A 200 4.22 6.92 -5.79
C THR A 200 3.72 5.77 -4.90
N SER A 201 2.43 5.79 -4.54
CA SER A 201 1.83 4.84 -3.62
C SER A 201 1.53 3.51 -4.31
N ARG A 202 1.24 2.47 -3.52
CA ARG A 202 0.77 1.20 -4.09
C ARG A 202 -0.73 1.32 -4.39
N PRO A 203 -1.26 0.61 -5.39
CA PRO A 203 -2.69 0.61 -5.69
C PRO A 203 -3.56 0.30 -4.46
N GLY A 204 -3.11 -0.62 -3.60
CA GLY A 204 -3.80 -0.96 -2.34
C GLY A 204 -3.83 0.13 -1.26
N ALA A 205 -3.32 1.33 -1.53
CA ALA A 205 -3.56 2.53 -0.72
C ALA A 205 -4.80 3.32 -1.20
N LEU A 206 -5.24 3.09 -2.43
CA LEU A 206 -6.39 3.74 -3.07
C LEU A 206 -7.61 2.81 -3.17
N VAL A 207 -7.37 1.51 -3.39
CA VAL A 207 -8.40 0.47 -3.58
C VAL A 207 -8.24 -0.66 -2.57
N VAL A 208 -9.26 -1.50 -2.42
CA VAL A 208 -9.24 -2.60 -1.45
C VAL A 208 -8.18 -3.63 -1.81
N SER A 209 -7.25 -3.90 -0.88
CA SER A 209 -6.17 -4.85 -1.10
C SER A 209 -6.66 -6.30 -0.97
N GLY A 210 -6.36 -7.14 -1.98
CA GLY A 210 -6.92 -8.50 -2.09
C GLY A 210 -6.53 -9.50 -1.00
N HIS A 211 -5.64 -9.15 -0.06
CA HIS A 211 -5.35 -10.00 1.10
C HIS A 211 -6.33 -9.81 2.27
N GLU A 212 -7.06 -8.69 2.32
CA GLU A 212 -7.98 -8.34 3.41
C GLU A 212 -9.44 -8.25 2.92
N GLY A 213 -9.68 -8.00 1.63
CA GLY A 213 -11.02 -7.99 1.03
C GLY A 213 -11.74 -9.35 0.98
N ILE A 214 -11.09 -10.44 1.41
CA ILE A 214 -11.64 -11.79 1.26
C ILE A 214 -12.61 -12.21 2.37
N ARG A 215 -12.67 -11.59 3.57
CA ARG A 215 -13.38 -12.29 4.69
C ARG A 215 -14.36 -11.57 5.60
N THR A 216 -14.62 -10.26 5.51
CA THR A 216 -15.85 -9.72 6.16
C THR A 216 -16.49 -8.59 5.35
N SER A 217 -17.73 -8.80 4.95
CA SER A 217 -18.61 -7.79 4.33
C SER A 217 -18.78 -6.53 5.17
N ALA A 218 -18.48 -6.60 6.48
CA ALA A 218 -18.55 -5.47 7.41
C ALA A 218 -17.35 -4.50 7.31
N THR A 219 -16.16 -4.91 6.83
CA THR A 219 -14.95 -4.06 6.84
C THR A 219 -14.39 -3.72 5.45
N ALA A 220 -14.98 -4.24 4.36
CA ALA A 220 -14.55 -3.86 3.01
C ALA A 220 -14.70 -2.34 2.73
N HIS A 221 -15.67 -1.69 3.38
CA HIS A 221 -15.89 -0.24 3.31
C HIS A 221 -14.80 0.58 4.01
N THR A 222 -14.01 -0.03 4.90
CA THR A 222 -13.07 0.72 5.73
C THR A 222 -11.67 0.81 5.14
N GLN A 223 -11.31 0.13 4.05
CA GLN A 223 -9.92 0.08 3.55
C GLN A 223 -9.73 0.56 2.10
N THR A 224 -10.40 1.67 1.74
CA THR A 224 -10.34 2.27 0.41
C THR A 224 -10.25 3.80 0.53
N LEU A 225 -9.93 4.48 -0.57
CA LEU A 225 -10.06 5.94 -0.63
C LEU A 225 -11.54 6.33 -0.72
N THR A 226 -12.03 7.06 0.28
CA THR A 226 -13.39 7.63 0.32
C THR A 226 -13.34 9.16 0.16
N TYR A 227 -14.49 9.81 -0.07
CA TYR A 227 -14.56 11.27 -0.16
C TYR A 227 -14.12 11.97 1.14
N ARG A 228 -14.25 11.33 2.31
CA ARG A 228 -13.70 11.81 3.59
C ARG A 228 -12.19 12.02 3.53
N ASN A 229 -11.50 11.18 2.77
CA ASN A 229 -10.04 11.20 2.63
C ASN A 229 -9.55 12.07 1.47
N VAL A 230 -10.45 12.81 0.81
CA VAL A 230 -10.11 13.73 -0.26
C VAL A 230 -10.65 15.11 0.07
N ALA A 231 -9.82 16.14 -0.03
CA ALA A 231 -10.27 17.52 0.04
C ALA A 231 -10.03 18.22 -1.30
N LEU A 232 -11.05 18.86 -1.84
CA LEU A 232 -10.92 19.73 -2.99
C LEU A 232 -10.81 21.18 -2.51
N TYR A 233 -9.74 21.84 -2.91
CA TYR A 233 -9.49 23.25 -2.65
C TYR A 233 -9.43 24.03 -3.96
N LEU A 234 -9.85 25.28 -3.90
CA LEU A 234 -9.51 26.29 -4.88
C LEU A 234 -8.51 27.24 -4.22
N LEU A 235 -7.30 27.33 -4.78
CA LEU A 235 -6.22 28.17 -4.31
C LEU A 235 -6.16 29.46 -5.13
N ARG A 236 -5.97 30.59 -4.45
CA ARG A 236 -5.79 31.86 -5.12
C ARG A 236 -4.46 31.88 -5.86
N THR A 237 -4.49 32.20 -7.15
CA THR A 237 -3.31 32.53 -7.94
C THR A 237 -3.06 34.05 -7.96
N PRO A 238 -1.86 34.51 -8.36
CA PRO A 238 -1.61 35.94 -8.56
C PRO A 238 -2.65 36.61 -9.46
N VAL A 239 -2.84 37.92 -9.26
CA VAL A 239 -3.84 38.73 -9.99
C VAL A 239 -3.63 38.58 -11.49
N GLY A 240 -4.69 38.19 -12.20
CA GLY A 240 -4.68 37.98 -13.66
C GLY A 240 -4.55 36.51 -14.10
N GLN A 241 -4.35 35.57 -13.17
CA GLN A 241 -4.39 34.13 -13.43
C GLN A 241 -5.65 33.50 -12.85
N ALA A 242 -6.12 32.41 -13.46
CA ALA A 242 -7.26 31.66 -12.95
C ALA A 242 -6.86 30.88 -11.69
N ASP A 243 -7.72 30.91 -10.68
CA ASP A 243 -7.52 30.18 -9.42
C ASP A 243 -7.30 28.67 -9.68
N LEU A 244 -6.40 28.07 -8.90
CA LEU A 244 -5.90 26.72 -9.12
C LEU A 244 -6.67 25.69 -8.28
N LEU A 245 -7.23 24.67 -8.95
CA LEU A 245 -7.86 23.54 -8.25
C LEU A 245 -6.80 22.56 -7.73
N VAL A 246 -6.92 22.18 -6.47
CA VAL A 246 -6.00 21.26 -5.79
C VAL A 246 -6.79 20.18 -5.06
N LEU A 247 -6.38 18.93 -5.27
CA LEU A 247 -6.84 17.79 -4.49
C LEU A 247 -5.78 17.43 -3.45
N GLU A 248 -6.21 17.37 -2.20
CA GLU A 248 -5.44 16.81 -1.10
C GLU A 248 -5.96 15.40 -0.79
N LEU A 249 -5.07 14.41 -0.84
CA LEU A 249 -5.37 12.99 -0.69
C LEU A 249 -4.72 12.46 0.58
N THR A 250 -5.52 12.02 1.55
CA THR A 250 -5.03 11.44 2.80
C THR A 250 -5.02 9.92 2.71
N LEU A 251 -3.85 9.31 2.48
CA LEU A 251 -3.74 7.86 2.32
C LEU A 251 -3.60 7.15 3.66
N MET A 252 -4.72 6.59 4.14
CA MET A 252 -4.80 5.85 5.40
C MET A 252 -4.11 4.47 5.35
N TRP A 253 -4.09 3.82 4.18
CA TRP A 253 -3.85 2.37 4.06
C TRP A 253 -2.45 2.00 3.57
N MET A 254 -1.46 2.85 3.80
CA MET A 254 -0.10 2.62 3.31
C MET A 254 0.59 1.46 4.03
N LYS A 255 1.15 0.54 3.23
CA LYS A 255 1.88 -0.63 3.74
C LYS A 255 2.99 -0.21 4.72
N GLY A 256 2.98 -0.80 5.90
CA GLY A 256 3.99 -0.56 6.95
C GLY A 256 3.65 0.60 7.89
N LYS A 257 2.68 1.45 7.51
CA LYS A 257 2.18 2.58 8.31
C LYS A 257 0.81 2.33 8.95
N ARG A 258 0.07 1.32 8.47
CA ARG A 258 -1.27 0.95 8.98
C ARG A 258 -1.28 0.82 10.50
N HIS A 259 -2.16 1.60 11.15
CA HIS A 259 -2.36 1.66 12.61
C HIS A 259 -1.08 1.91 13.44
N ARG A 260 -0.03 2.45 12.80
CA ARG A 260 1.29 2.64 13.44
C ARG A 260 1.83 4.05 13.29
N SER A 261 1.36 4.78 12.30
CA SER A 261 1.75 6.16 12.06
C SER A 261 0.60 6.95 11.47
N GLU A 262 0.73 8.27 11.58
CA GLU A 262 -0.22 9.19 10.97
C GLU A 262 -0.34 8.94 9.47
N PRO A 263 -1.57 9.07 8.92
CA PRO A 263 -1.81 9.01 7.49
C PRO A 263 -0.92 9.99 6.73
N THR A 264 -0.58 9.64 5.49
CA THR A 264 0.25 10.54 4.67
C THR A 264 -0.63 11.27 3.66
N SER A 265 -0.57 12.59 3.69
CA SER A 265 -1.28 13.47 2.76
C SER A 265 -0.42 13.80 1.54
N PHE A 266 -1.05 13.89 0.37
CA PHE A 266 -0.44 14.29 -0.89
C PHE A 266 -1.30 15.36 -1.54
N SER A 267 -0.68 16.38 -2.12
CA SER A 267 -1.39 17.41 -2.88
C SER A 267 -1.11 17.25 -4.37
N VAL A 268 -2.16 17.16 -5.18
CA VAL A 268 -2.09 17.17 -6.64
C VAL A 268 -2.88 18.35 -7.17
N TYR A 269 -2.30 19.07 -8.12
CA TYR A 269 -2.90 20.27 -8.70
C TYR A 269 -3.41 19.99 -10.10
N GLU A 270 -4.35 20.83 -10.54
CA GLU A 270 -4.86 20.82 -11.89
C GLU A 270 -3.75 21.11 -12.91
N GLN A 271 -3.73 20.35 -13.99
CA GLN A 271 -2.86 20.55 -15.16
C GLN A 271 -3.73 21.06 -16.31
N ASP A 272 -3.31 22.14 -16.95
CA ASP A 272 -4.01 22.80 -18.06
C ASP A 272 -3.35 22.52 -19.43
N ASP A 273 -2.08 22.13 -19.44
CA ASP A 273 -1.29 21.81 -20.64
C ASP A 273 -1.65 20.44 -21.26
N ASN A 274 -1.93 19.44 -20.42
CA ASN A 274 -2.25 18.08 -20.83
C ASN A 274 -3.37 17.49 -19.96
N LEU A 275 -4.60 17.65 -20.43
CA LEU A 275 -5.80 17.19 -19.73
C LEU A 275 -5.82 15.68 -19.46
N ILE A 276 -5.19 14.87 -20.32
CA ILE A 276 -5.07 13.40 -20.14
C ILE A 276 -4.23 13.08 -18.89
N MET A 277 -3.28 13.95 -18.55
CA MET A 277 -2.41 13.81 -17.39
C MET A 277 -2.95 14.50 -16.13
N CYS A 278 -4.09 15.19 -16.20
CA CYS A 278 -4.63 15.97 -15.09
C CYS A 278 -5.43 15.10 -14.10
N PRO A 279 -4.89 14.73 -12.91
CA PRO A 279 -5.62 13.89 -11.95
C PRO A 279 -6.87 14.60 -11.39
N VAL A 280 -6.83 15.93 -11.28
CA VAL A 280 -7.94 16.74 -10.75
C VAL A 280 -9.14 16.67 -11.68
N LEU A 281 -8.94 16.83 -12.99
CA LEU A 281 -10.00 16.72 -13.99
C LEU A 281 -10.72 15.37 -13.94
N HIS A 282 -9.93 14.29 -13.90
CA HIS A 282 -10.46 12.92 -13.87
C HIS A 282 -11.25 12.63 -12.59
N PHE A 283 -10.75 13.12 -11.44
CA PHE A 283 -11.47 13.03 -10.18
C PHE A 283 -12.76 13.84 -10.18
N LEU A 284 -12.75 15.07 -10.71
CA LEU A 284 -13.93 15.93 -10.79
C LEU A 284 -15.04 15.27 -11.63
N ALA A 285 -14.69 14.62 -12.73
CA ALA A 285 -15.66 13.86 -13.54
C ALA A 285 -16.38 12.79 -12.70
N LEU A 286 -15.64 12.07 -11.84
CA LEU A 286 -16.23 11.10 -10.91
C LEU A 286 -17.11 11.79 -9.85
N ALA A 287 -16.63 12.89 -9.26
CA ALA A 287 -17.34 13.62 -8.21
C ALA A 287 -18.66 14.25 -8.71
N PHE A 288 -18.68 14.79 -9.92
CA PHE A 288 -19.90 15.29 -10.55
C PHE A 288 -20.87 14.16 -10.90
N THR A 289 -20.36 13.04 -11.43
CA THR A 289 -21.17 11.84 -11.70
C THR A 289 -21.82 11.31 -10.43
N ASP A 290 -21.11 11.40 -9.30
CA ASP A 290 -21.59 10.97 -7.99
C ASP A 290 -22.50 12.00 -7.30
N GLN A 291 -22.68 13.19 -7.90
CA GLN A 291 -23.34 14.33 -7.27
C GLN A 291 -22.78 14.61 -5.86
N ALA A 292 -21.46 14.51 -5.70
CA ALA A 292 -20.81 14.47 -4.39
C ALA A 292 -20.78 15.82 -3.67
N PHE A 293 -20.92 16.93 -4.41
CA PHE A 293 -20.80 18.29 -3.89
C PHE A 293 -21.99 18.70 -3.04
N LEU A 294 -21.73 19.40 -1.92
CA LEU A 294 -22.78 19.92 -1.05
C LEU A 294 -23.66 20.94 -1.77
N ASN A 295 -23.08 21.78 -2.63
CA ASN A 295 -23.81 22.75 -3.44
C ASN A 295 -24.47 22.04 -4.64
N PRO A 296 -25.82 21.92 -4.68
CA PRO A 296 -26.52 21.22 -5.76
C PRO A 296 -26.48 21.98 -7.09
N HIS A 297 -26.18 23.27 -7.08
CA HIS A 297 -26.07 24.10 -8.28
C HIS A 297 -24.65 24.15 -8.84
N LEU A 298 -23.67 23.52 -8.18
CA LEU A 298 -22.32 23.44 -8.70
C LEU A 298 -22.31 22.51 -9.92
N THR A 299 -21.78 23.03 -11.03
CA THR A 299 -21.66 22.35 -12.31
C THR A 299 -20.23 22.49 -12.81
N PRO A 300 -19.78 21.64 -13.75
CA PRO A 300 -18.47 21.81 -14.38
C PRO A 300 -18.28 23.23 -14.96
N ALA A 301 -19.33 23.83 -15.54
CA ALA A 301 -19.27 25.14 -16.17
C ALA A 301 -19.15 26.31 -15.19
N ASN A 302 -19.72 26.19 -13.97
CA ASN A 302 -19.66 27.26 -12.97
C ASN A 302 -18.63 27.02 -11.86
N LEU A 303 -17.97 25.85 -11.83
CA LEU A 303 -16.88 25.58 -10.91
C LEU A 303 -15.77 26.64 -11.00
N ARG A 304 -15.45 27.09 -12.22
CA ARG A 304 -14.47 28.15 -12.48
C ARG A 304 -14.93 29.56 -12.06
N LYS A 305 -16.22 29.73 -11.76
CA LYS A 305 -16.79 31.00 -11.29
C LYS A 305 -16.77 31.10 -9.76
N VAL A 306 -16.44 30.01 -9.07
CA VAL A 306 -16.18 30.06 -7.64
C VAL A 306 -14.94 30.92 -7.44
N SER A 307 -15.07 31.97 -6.63
CA SER A 307 -13.95 32.85 -6.29
C SER A 307 -13.51 32.56 -4.87
N VAL A 308 -12.19 32.51 -4.64
CA VAL A 308 -11.68 32.59 -3.28
C VAL A 308 -12.07 33.97 -2.68
N PRO A 309 -12.52 34.08 -1.42
CA PRO A 309 -12.75 35.39 -0.78
C PRO A 309 -11.45 36.20 -0.64
N ALA A 310 -11.49 37.53 -0.75
CA ALA A 310 -10.29 38.39 -0.78
C ALA A 310 -9.35 38.19 0.43
N HIS A 311 -9.91 37.86 1.60
CA HIS A 311 -9.17 37.64 2.85
C HIS A 311 -8.62 36.21 3.02
N GLN A 312 -8.90 35.27 2.09
CA GLN A 312 -8.45 33.88 2.17
C GLN A 312 -7.48 33.55 1.04
N GLY A 313 -6.46 32.73 1.30
CA GLY A 313 -5.58 32.17 0.26
C GLY A 313 -6.13 30.92 -0.42
N LYS A 314 -7.12 30.27 0.19
CA LYS A 314 -7.79 29.07 -0.33
C LYS A 314 -9.21 28.93 0.18
N VAL A 315 -10.08 28.32 -0.62
CA VAL A 315 -11.42 27.89 -0.19
C VAL A 315 -11.58 26.38 -0.37
N LYS A 316 -12.16 25.71 0.62
CA LYS A 316 -12.51 24.28 0.51
C LYS A 316 -13.86 24.16 -0.18
N ILE A 317 -13.96 23.28 -1.16
CA ILE A 317 -15.23 22.91 -1.80
C ILE A 317 -15.81 21.73 -1.01
N PRO A 318 -16.96 21.90 -0.32
CA PRO A 318 -17.48 20.87 0.58
C PRO A 318 -18.20 19.73 -0.15
N TRP A 319 -18.03 18.52 0.38
CA TRP A 319 -18.81 17.32 0.02
C TRP A 319 -20.12 17.27 0.80
N LYS A 320 -21.11 16.53 0.30
CA LYS A 320 -22.29 16.13 1.09
C LYS A 320 -21.86 15.21 2.22
N GLU A 321 -22.49 15.34 3.39
CA GLU A 321 -22.22 14.47 4.55
C GLU A 321 -22.46 12.99 4.20
N SER A 322 -23.53 12.71 3.45
CA SER A 322 -23.88 11.36 3.00
C SER A 322 -22.82 10.71 2.08
N MET A 323 -21.90 11.49 1.53
CA MET A 323 -20.90 11.01 0.57
C MET A 323 -19.56 10.70 1.23
N LEU A 324 -19.31 11.15 2.45
CA LEU A 324 -17.99 11.08 3.09
C LEU A 324 -17.45 9.64 3.15
N ASP A 325 -18.30 8.67 3.47
CA ASP A 325 -17.90 7.27 3.58
C ASP A 325 -18.11 6.46 2.29
N THR A 326 -18.53 7.13 1.21
CA THR A 326 -18.65 6.51 -0.11
C THR A 326 -17.25 6.36 -0.75
N PRO A 327 -16.89 5.18 -1.28
CA PRO A 327 -15.64 5.01 -2.00
C PRO A 327 -15.61 5.87 -3.27
N VAL A 328 -14.47 6.49 -3.56
CA VAL A 328 -14.28 7.23 -4.83
C VAL A 328 -14.28 6.26 -6.02
N PHE A 329 -13.59 5.12 -5.86
CA PHE A 329 -13.47 4.07 -6.87
C PHE A 329 -14.38 2.90 -6.53
N ARG A 330 -15.48 2.78 -7.27
CA ARG A 330 -16.61 1.89 -6.98
C ARG A 330 -16.61 0.70 -7.94
N ALA A 331 -17.01 -0.46 -7.43
CA ALA A 331 -17.28 -1.64 -8.24
C ALA A 331 -18.49 -1.38 -9.15
N ILE A 332 -18.56 -2.08 -10.29
CA ILE A 332 -19.75 -2.08 -11.14
C ILE A 332 -20.60 -3.30 -10.81
N GLU A 333 -21.89 -3.08 -10.62
CA GLU A 333 -22.88 -4.11 -10.35
C GLU A 333 -23.86 -4.17 -11.51
N GLU A 334 -24.15 -5.38 -11.96
CA GLU A 334 -25.25 -5.66 -12.88
C GLU A 334 -26.54 -5.77 -12.07
N ASN A 335 -27.55 -5.01 -12.48
CA ASN A 335 -28.93 -5.21 -12.07
C ASN A 335 -29.77 -5.57 -13.30
N GLY A 336 -30.99 -6.07 -13.10
CA GLY A 336 -31.88 -6.42 -14.21
C GLY A 336 -32.23 -5.26 -15.16
N ALA A 337 -31.81 -4.02 -14.85
CA ALA A 337 -32.00 -2.82 -15.66
C ALA A 337 -30.70 -2.29 -16.31
N GLY A 338 -29.55 -2.95 -16.11
CA GLY A 338 -28.25 -2.56 -16.67
C GLY A 338 -27.10 -2.60 -15.66
N CYS A 339 -25.96 -2.05 -16.06
CA CYS A 339 -24.79 -1.92 -15.19
C CYS A 339 -24.81 -0.57 -14.48
N ARG A 340 -24.52 -0.53 -13.18
CA ARG A 340 -24.32 0.73 -12.44
C ARG A 340 -23.16 0.65 -11.46
N ALA A 341 -22.61 1.79 -11.07
CA ALA A 341 -21.66 1.83 -9.97
C ALA A 341 -22.35 1.47 -8.65
N SER A 342 -21.73 0.60 -7.86
CA SER A 342 -22.24 0.22 -6.54
C SER A 342 -22.30 1.44 -5.62
N ASP A 343 -23.31 1.53 -4.78
CA ASP A 343 -23.47 2.62 -3.82
C ASP A 343 -22.44 2.54 -2.69
N ALA A 344 -21.94 1.34 -2.39
CA ALA A 344 -21.05 1.11 -1.24
C ALA A 344 -19.79 0.29 -1.57
N LYS A 345 -19.83 -0.60 -2.57
CA LYS A 345 -18.72 -1.51 -2.82
C LYS A 345 -17.57 -0.82 -3.57
N PRO A 346 -16.35 -0.80 -3.01
CA PRO A 346 -15.17 -0.31 -3.73
C PRO A 346 -14.67 -1.33 -4.75
N ILE A 347 -13.90 -0.86 -5.72
CA ILE A 347 -13.16 -1.72 -6.66
C ILE A 347 -12.13 -2.58 -5.90
N GLN A 348 -12.00 -3.86 -6.28
CA GLN A 348 -11.00 -4.75 -5.70
C GLN A 348 -9.66 -4.63 -6.45
N TYR A 349 -8.57 -4.86 -5.73
CA TYR A 349 -7.24 -4.88 -6.33
C TYR A 349 -7.11 -5.90 -7.47
N GLU A 350 -7.77 -7.06 -7.40
CA GLU A 350 -7.67 -8.08 -8.45
C GLU A 350 -8.41 -7.66 -9.73
N ASP A 351 -9.54 -6.96 -9.60
CA ASP A 351 -10.26 -6.37 -10.74
C ASP A 351 -9.39 -5.30 -11.40
N LEU A 352 -8.85 -4.38 -10.59
CA LEU A 352 -7.93 -3.36 -11.07
C LEU A 352 -6.71 -3.97 -11.78
N ARG A 353 -6.16 -5.05 -11.20
CA ARG A 353 -5.02 -5.78 -11.78
C ARG A 353 -5.33 -6.41 -13.11
N SER A 354 -6.51 -7.00 -13.24
CA SER A 354 -6.96 -7.61 -14.49
C SER A 354 -7.10 -6.54 -15.58
N HIS A 355 -7.74 -5.41 -15.26
CA HIS A 355 -7.87 -4.29 -16.20
C HIS A 355 -6.52 -3.70 -16.64
N PHE A 356 -5.61 -3.42 -15.70
CA PHE A 356 -4.31 -2.84 -16.03
C PHE A 356 -3.39 -3.82 -16.76
N LYS A 357 -3.49 -5.12 -16.45
CA LYS A 357 -2.78 -6.15 -17.21
C LYS A 357 -3.27 -6.16 -18.67
N ARG A 358 -4.59 -6.19 -18.89
CA ARG A 358 -5.21 -6.14 -20.22
C ARG A 358 -4.80 -4.87 -20.98
N LEU A 359 -4.89 -3.70 -20.34
CA LEU A 359 -4.49 -2.43 -20.92
C LEU A 359 -3.03 -2.46 -21.35
N GLY A 360 -2.14 -2.98 -20.49
CA GLY A 360 -0.73 -3.16 -20.81
C GLY A 360 -0.52 -4.09 -22.00
N GLU A 361 -1.15 -5.26 -22.01
CA GLU A 361 -1.03 -6.23 -23.12
C GLU A 361 -1.50 -5.67 -24.47
N ARG A 362 -2.55 -4.83 -24.47
CA ARG A 362 -3.08 -4.20 -25.68
C ARG A 362 -2.30 -2.97 -26.13
N ALA A 363 -1.79 -2.17 -25.20
CA ALA A 363 -1.00 -0.99 -25.50
C ALA A 363 0.43 -1.33 -25.95
N GLY A 364 0.96 -2.49 -25.56
CA GLY A 364 2.32 -2.93 -25.88
C GLY A 364 3.08 -3.50 -24.68
N SER A 365 4.05 -4.38 -24.92
CA SER A 365 4.78 -5.12 -23.88
C SER A 365 5.42 -4.23 -22.80
N GLU A 366 5.81 -3.01 -23.17
CA GLU A 366 6.39 -1.96 -22.33
C GLU A 366 5.40 -1.41 -21.27
N PHE A 367 4.09 -1.58 -21.49
CA PHE A 367 3.02 -1.14 -20.59
C PHE A 367 2.48 -2.26 -19.68
N SER A 368 3.04 -3.48 -19.73
CA SER A 368 2.62 -4.62 -18.88
C SER A 368 2.75 -4.39 -17.35
N PHE A 369 3.27 -3.23 -16.93
CA PHE A 369 3.68 -2.95 -15.55
C PHE A 369 2.93 -1.76 -14.92
N LEU A 370 1.76 -1.38 -15.45
CA LEU A 370 0.94 -0.23 -15.00
C LEU A 370 0.61 -0.21 -13.49
N LEU A 371 0.60 -1.37 -12.81
CA LEU A 371 0.38 -1.46 -11.36
C LEU A 371 1.65 -1.31 -10.49
N HIS A 372 2.82 -1.29 -11.11
CA HIS A 372 4.06 -1.07 -10.38
C HIS A 372 4.31 0.43 -10.29
N PRO A 373 4.49 0.98 -9.06
CA PRO A 373 4.67 2.41 -8.90
C PRO A 373 5.80 2.89 -9.81
N PRO A 374 5.55 3.90 -10.67
CA PRO A 374 6.51 4.35 -11.66
C PRO A 374 7.75 5.09 -11.11
N PHE A 375 7.99 5.08 -9.79
CA PHE A 375 8.98 5.99 -9.18
C PHE A 375 9.77 5.37 -8.02
N ARG A 376 10.06 4.07 -8.07
CA ARG A 376 11.12 3.50 -7.20
C ARG A 376 12.49 3.73 -7.84
N GLY A 377 12.99 4.95 -7.85
CA GLY A 377 14.34 5.17 -8.37
C GLY A 377 14.92 6.57 -8.19
N HIS A 378 14.17 7.63 -8.46
CA HIS A 378 14.74 8.97 -8.46
C HIS A 378 13.88 9.89 -7.59
N ARG A 379 14.43 10.24 -6.42
CA ARG A 379 14.06 11.49 -5.76
C ARG A 379 14.67 12.59 -6.64
N TYR A 380 13.82 13.47 -7.16
CA TYR A 380 14.29 14.77 -7.62
C TYR A 380 14.69 15.61 -6.42
#